data_AF-A0A7D9E9F9-F1
#
_entry.id   AF-A0A7D9E9F9-F1
#
_cell.length_a   1.000
_cell.length_b   1.000
_cell.length_c   1.000
_cell.angle_alpha   90.00
_cell.angle_beta   90.00
_cell.angle_gamma   90.00
#
_symmetry.space_group_name_H-M   'P 1'
#
loop_
_entity.id
_entity.type
_entity.pdbx_description
1 polymer ?
#
loop_
_entity_poly.entity_id
_entity_poly.type
_entity_poly.pdbx_seq_one_letter_code
_entity_poly.pdbx_strand_id
1 'polypeptide(L)'
;MTTWKSSEFSKTYVVEKRLVTQYLEHLRELERRKKKREDSRKCANLEEKRKTFEDYIWKAIYREGKIKKLKVVVLDMYISTRNLKQSKGALKQEKVDIVSLDIAKSLVPDNRQLSEVDRDSNNQDSGDDDVVVQEIGSDEDDIDSDDDEGQIYEGDAGEEEEEEENISNLLQTTRSGRFQMMYYLMHV
;
A
#
# COMPACT_ATOMS: atom_id res chain seq x y z
N MET A 1 -35.26 -9.74 6.62
CA MET A 1 -34.88 -9.12 7.91
C MET A 1 -36.13 -8.72 8.67
N THR A 2 -36.45 -9.38 9.78
CA THR A 2 -37.56 -9.01 10.67
C THR A 2 -37.20 -7.72 11.42
N THR A 3 -37.89 -6.62 11.12
CA THR A 3 -37.71 -5.35 11.85
C THR A 3 -38.51 -5.40 13.16
N TRP A 4 -37.90 -5.90 14.23
CA TRP A 4 -38.53 -5.94 15.54
C TRP A 4 -38.74 -4.52 16.07
N LYS A 5 -39.95 -4.21 16.54
CA LYS A 5 -40.19 -2.95 17.25
C LYS A 5 -39.53 -3.04 18.62
N SER A 6 -38.89 -1.96 19.09
CA SER A 6 -38.21 -1.94 20.40
C SER A 6 -39.14 -2.30 21.56
N SER A 7 -40.45 -2.11 21.42
CA SER A 7 -41.45 -2.53 22.40
C SER A 7 -41.69 -4.05 22.45
N GLU A 8 -41.56 -4.75 21.32
CA GLU A 8 -41.70 -6.21 21.27
C GLU A 8 -40.46 -6.87 21.83
N PHE A 9 -39.28 -6.40 21.40
CA PHE A 9 -37.99 -6.89 21.90
C PHE A 9 -37.86 -6.72 23.42
N SER A 10 -38.22 -5.54 23.93
CA SER A 10 -38.22 -5.25 25.37
C SER A 10 -39.10 -6.21 26.17
N LYS A 11 -40.28 -6.57 25.65
CA LYS A 11 -41.23 -7.49 26.30
C LYS A 11 -40.75 -8.94 26.25
N THR A 12 -40.27 -9.40 25.09
CA THR A 12 -39.83 -10.78 24.89
C THR A 12 -38.60 -11.12 25.73
N TYR A 13 -37.65 -10.19 25.81
CA TYR A 13 -36.36 -10.42 26.48
C TYR A 13 -36.27 -9.76 27.86
N VAL A 14 -37.35 -9.12 28.34
CA VAL A 14 -37.40 -8.43 29.64
C VAL A 14 -36.25 -7.40 29.78
N VAL A 15 -35.95 -6.70 28.69
CA VAL A 15 -34.91 -5.65 28.64
C VAL A 15 -35.59 -4.28 28.70
N GLU A 16 -34.99 -3.32 29.41
CA GLU A 16 -35.51 -1.95 29.43
C GLU A 16 -35.56 -1.36 28.01
N LYS A 17 -36.75 -0.91 27.58
CA LYS A 17 -36.97 -0.34 26.25
C LYS A 17 -35.97 0.77 25.89
N ARG A 18 -35.56 1.58 26.88
CA ARG A 18 -34.59 2.67 26.72
C ARG A 18 -33.23 2.16 26.24
N LEU A 19 -32.75 1.06 26.82
CA LEU A 19 -31.49 0.43 26.42
C LEU A 19 -31.56 -0.12 24.99
N VAL A 20 -32.69 -0.75 24.64
CA VAL A 20 -32.94 -1.25 23.29
C VAL A 20 -32.92 -0.11 22.27
N THR A 21 -33.56 1.03 22.57
CA THR A 21 -33.56 2.19 21.68
C THR A 21 -32.16 2.81 21.54
N GLN A 22 -31.43 2.94 22.65
CA GLN A 22 -30.08 3.50 22.65
C GLN A 22 -29.11 2.60 21.86
N TYR A 23 -29.24 1.29 22.00
CA TYR A 23 -28.44 0.33 21.23
C TYR A 23 -28.74 0.41 19.73
N LEU A 24 -30.01 0.46 19.33
CA LEU A 24 -30.38 0.62 17.92
C LEU A 24 -29.88 1.94 17.33
N GLU A 25 -29.92 3.03 18.11
CA GLU A 25 -29.36 4.31 17.70
C GLU A 25 -27.84 4.24 17.53
N HIS A 26 -27.14 3.58 18.46
CA HIS A 26 -25.71 3.34 18.35
C HIS A 26 -25.36 2.52 17.09
N LEU A 27 -26.11 1.47 16.78
CA LEU A 27 -25.90 0.68 15.56
C LEU A 27 -26.08 1.52 14.29
N ARG A 28 -27.10 2.37 14.23
CA ARG A 28 -27.30 3.29 13.09
C ARG A 28 -26.14 4.27 12.96
N GLU A 29 -25.63 4.79 14.07
CA GLU A 29 -24.49 5.68 14.07
C GLU A 29 -23.22 4.98 13.58
N LEU A 30 -22.98 3.73 14.00
CA LEU A 30 -21.87 2.92 13.49
C LEU A 30 -22.00 2.68 11.98
N GLU A 31 -23.18 2.33 11.48
CA GLU A 31 -23.44 2.13 10.07
C GLU A 31 -23.21 3.43 9.27
N ARG A 32 -23.72 4.57 9.78
CA ARG A 32 -23.50 5.89 9.18
C ARG A 32 -22.01 6.23 9.10
N ARG A 33 -21.24 5.96 10.15
CA ARG A 33 -19.78 6.17 10.16
C ARG A 33 -19.06 5.23 9.19
N LYS A 34 -19.47 3.96 9.11
CA LYS A 34 -18.95 2.99 8.13
C LYS A 34 -19.18 3.51 6.71
N LYS A 35 -20.42 3.88 6.38
CA LYS A 35 -20.79 4.43 5.08
C LYS A 35 -20.00 5.69 4.73
N LYS A 36 -19.87 6.65 5.66
CA LYS A 36 -19.07 7.86 5.44
C LYS A 36 -17.61 7.55 5.08
N ARG A 37 -16.99 6.59 5.77
CA ARG A 37 -15.60 6.17 5.47
C ARG A 37 -15.51 5.53 4.08
N GLU A 38 -16.45 4.67 3.74
CA GLU A 38 -16.52 4.04 2.43
C GLU A 38 -16.67 5.05 1.29
N ASP A 39 -17.62 5.98 1.43
CA ASP A 39 -17.86 7.04 0.45
C ASP A 39 -16.62 7.93 0.28
N SER A 40 -15.96 8.30 1.38
CA SER A 40 -14.71 9.07 1.33
C SER A 40 -13.61 8.33 0.56
N ARG A 41 -13.49 7.01 0.76
CA ARG A 41 -12.51 6.16 0.07
C ARG A 41 -12.83 6.03 -1.42
N LYS A 42 -14.11 5.90 -1.77
CA LYS A 42 -14.59 5.90 -3.17
C LYS A 42 -14.28 7.23 -3.86
N CYS A 43 -14.60 8.35 -3.24
CA CYS A 43 -14.29 9.68 -3.77
C CYS A 43 -12.78 9.89 -3.98
N ALA A 44 -11.94 9.53 -3.01
CA ALA A 44 -10.49 9.64 -3.13
C ALA A 44 -9.93 8.81 -4.29
N ASN A 45 -10.42 7.57 -4.47
CA ASN A 45 -10.01 6.70 -5.56
C ASN A 45 -10.46 7.24 -6.93
N LEU A 46 -11.68 7.80 -7.02
CA LEU A 46 -12.16 8.44 -8.25
C LEU A 46 -11.33 9.67 -8.61
N GLU A 47 -11.00 10.50 -7.63
CA GLU A 47 -10.17 11.68 -7.87
C GLU A 47 -8.77 11.28 -8.32
N GLU A 48 -8.17 10.25 -7.72
CA GLU A 48 -6.87 9.75 -8.14
C GLU A 48 -6.88 9.19 -9.58
N LYS A 49 -7.94 8.46 -9.96
CA LYS A 49 -8.12 7.98 -11.33
C LYS A 49 -8.32 9.10 -12.35
N ARG A 50 -8.80 10.26 -11.91
CA ARG A 50 -9.04 11.44 -12.76
C ARG A 50 -7.78 12.26 -12.98
N LYS A 51 -6.74 12.07 -12.17
CA LYS A 51 -5.47 12.80 -12.33
C LYS A 51 -4.81 12.47 -13.65
N THR A 52 -4.40 13.50 -14.37
CA THR A 52 -3.65 13.37 -15.63
C THR A 52 -2.17 13.63 -15.40
N PHE A 53 -1.38 13.57 -16.47
CA PHE A 53 0.07 13.78 -16.42
C PHE A 53 0.44 15.17 -15.87
N GLU A 54 -0.35 16.19 -16.20
CA GLU A 54 -0.13 17.60 -15.85
C GLU A 54 -0.37 17.89 -14.36
N ASP A 55 -1.19 17.08 -13.68
CA ASP A 55 -1.46 17.24 -12.25
C ASP A 55 -0.26 16.89 -11.36
N TYR A 56 0.78 16.27 -11.94
CA TYR A 56 1.99 15.88 -11.22
C TYR A 56 3.13 16.86 -11.52
N ILE A 57 3.69 17.46 -10.46
CA ILE A 57 4.91 18.27 -10.56
C ILE A 57 6.13 17.34 -10.55
N TRP A 58 6.37 16.66 -11.68
CA TRP A 58 7.38 15.60 -11.82
C TRP A 58 8.77 15.96 -11.33
N LYS A 59 9.24 17.17 -11.65
CA LYS A 59 10.56 17.67 -11.20
C LYS A 59 10.64 17.79 -9.67
N ALA A 60 9.56 18.21 -9.00
CA ALA A 60 9.50 18.30 -7.55
C ALA A 60 9.47 16.90 -6.92
N ILE A 61 8.62 16.01 -7.45
CA ILE A 61 8.51 14.62 -6.99
C ILE A 61 9.86 13.89 -7.09
N TYR A 62 10.60 14.13 -8.17
CA TYR A 62 11.96 13.61 -8.35
C TYR A 62 12.93 14.14 -7.31
N ARG A 63 13.01 15.46 -7.13
CA ARG A 63 13.91 16.10 -6.14
C ARG A 63 13.63 15.65 -4.71
N GLU A 64 12.37 15.40 -4.38
CA GLU A 64 11.94 14.89 -3.07
C GLU A 64 12.18 13.38 -2.88
N GLY A 65 12.70 12.67 -3.90
CA GLY A 65 12.92 11.22 -3.84
C GLY A 65 11.63 10.40 -3.78
N LYS A 66 10.49 10.98 -4.20
CA LYS A 66 9.16 10.38 -4.06
C LYS A 66 8.70 9.55 -5.27
N ILE A 67 9.50 9.46 -6.34
CA ILE A 67 9.15 8.68 -7.54
C ILE A 67 8.85 7.21 -7.20
N LYS A 68 9.62 6.59 -6.29
CA LYS A 68 9.39 5.21 -5.83
C LYS A 68 8.05 4.98 -5.12
N LYS A 69 7.46 6.04 -4.55
CA LYS A 69 6.18 6.00 -3.83
C LYS A 69 4.98 6.10 -4.78
N LEU A 70 5.19 6.47 -6.05
CA LEU A 70 4.12 6.52 -7.04
C LEU A 70 3.60 5.11 -7.37
N LYS A 71 2.32 5.03 -7.74
CA LYS A 71 1.70 3.80 -8.25
C LYS A 71 2.25 3.48 -9.64
N VAL A 72 2.26 2.19 -9.99
CA VAL A 72 2.73 1.71 -11.31
C VAL A 72 1.97 2.40 -12.45
N VAL A 73 0.65 2.58 -12.32
CA VAL A 73 -0.18 3.28 -13.33
C VAL A 73 0.29 4.71 -13.59
N VAL A 74 0.75 5.42 -12.54
CA VAL A 74 1.25 6.80 -12.67
C VAL A 74 2.63 6.81 -13.35
N LEU A 75 3.49 5.84 -13.03
CA LEU A 75 4.78 5.66 -13.72
C LEU A 75 4.58 5.30 -15.20
N ASP A 76 3.62 4.42 -15.49
CA ASP A 76 3.24 4.03 -16.85
C ASP A 76 2.71 5.20 -17.66
N MET A 77 1.91 6.06 -17.02
CA MET A 77 1.44 7.30 -17.62
C MET A 77 2.62 8.17 -18.04
N TYR A 78 3.60 8.39 -17.17
CA TYR A 78 4.79 9.17 -17.52
C TYR A 78 5.57 8.57 -18.70
N ILE A 79 5.85 7.27 -18.64
CA ILE A 79 6.60 6.54 -19.67
C ILE A 79 5.89 6.65 -21.03
N SER A 80 4.57 6.49 -21.03
CA SER A 80 3.75 6.57 -22.24
C SER A 80 3.74 8.01 -22.80
N THR A 81 3.50 9.01 -21.95
CA THR A 81 3.47 10.42 -22.36
C THR A 81 4.79 10.89 -22.96
N ARG A 82 5.93 10.43 -22.42
CA ARG A 82 7.27 10.76 -22.92
C ARG A 82 7.82 9.80 -23.97
N ASN A 83 7.02 8.82 -24.41
CA ASN A 83 7.41 7.78 -25.37
C ASN A 83 8.73 7.07 -25.00
N LEU A 84 8.93 6.78 -23.71
CA LEU A 84 10.12 6.10 -23.23
C LEU A 84 10.04 4.60 -23.51
N LYS A 85 11.19 4.00 -23.86
CA LYS A 85 11.29 2.55 -24.05
C LYS A 85 11.28 1.86 -22.68
N GLN A 86 10.46 0.81 -22.56
CA GLN A 86 10.44 -0.08 -21.39
C GLN A 86 10.35 -1.54 -21.85
N SER A 87 10.85 -2.46 -21.03
CA SER A 87 10.70 -3.89 -21.30
C SER A 87 9.23 -4.32 -21.14
N LYS A 88 8.82 -5.36 -21.88
CA LYS A 88 7.50 -5.95 -21.70
C LYS A 88 7.46 -6.66 -20.35
N GLY A 89 6.54 -6.26 -19.47
CA GLY A 89 6.46 -6.79 -18.11
C GLY A 89 7.49 -6.17 -17.15
N ALA A 90 8.02 -4.99 -17.46
CA ALA A 90 8.94 -4.25 -16.60
C ALA A 90 8.45 -4.20 -15.15
N LEU A 91 9.35 -4.53 -14.22
CA LEU A 91 9.06 -4.45 -12.79
C LEU A 91 8.90 -2.99 -12.35
N LYS A 92 8.24 -2.77 -11.22
CA LYS A 92 8.02 -1.41 -10.69
C LYS A 92 9.34 -0.63 -10.56
N GLN A 93 10.41 -1.28 -10.07
CA GLN A 93 11.70 -0.61 -9.87
C GLN A 93 12.32 -0.17 -11.20
N GLU A 94 12.26 -0.99 -12.24
CA GLU A 94 12.74 -0.63 -13.58
C GLU A 94 12.01 0.62 -14.11
N LYS A 95 10.69 0.70 -13.92
CA LYS A 95 9.91 1.89 -14.29
C LYS A 95 10.35 3.13 -13.51
N VAL A 96 10.60 2.99 -12.20
CA VAL A 96 11.13 4.08 -11.36
C VAL A 96 12.47 4.56 -11.90
N ASP A 97 13.37 3.64 -12.27
CA ASP A 97 14.71 3.97 -12.76
C ASP A 97 14.64 4.69 -14.11
N ILE A 98 13.80 4.21 -15.03
CA ILE A 98 13.56 4.85 -16.34
C ILE A 98 13.06 6.28 -16.17
N VAL A 99 12.03 6.48 -15.35
CA VAL A 99 11.43 7.80 -15.08
C VAL A 99 12.45 8.72 -14.42
N SER A 100 13.15 8.22 -13.40
CA SER A 100 14.15 9.00 -12.64
C SER A 100 15.31 9.45 -13.52
N LEU A 101 15.84 8.56 -14.35
CA LEU A 101 16.92 8.84 -15.28
C LEU A 101 16.51 9.90 -16.33
N ASP A 102 15.30 9.78 -16.87
CA ASP A 102 14.78 10.72 -17.86
C ASP A 102 14.52 12.12 -17.27
N ILE A 103 13.98 12.21 -16.05
CA ILE A 103 13.83 13.50 -15.34
C ILE A 103 15.20 14.11 -15.04
N ALA A 104 16.16 13.30 -14.55
CA ALA A 104 17.53 13.73 -14.27
C ALA A 104 18.21 14.31 -15.53
N LYS A 105 18.09 13.63 -16.66
CA LYS A 105 18.59 14.11 -17.96
C LYS A 105 17.95 15.44 -18.36
N SER A 106 16.67 15.63 -18.09
CA SER A 106 15.98 16.90 -18.40
C SER A 106 16.38 18.08 -17.50
N LEU A 107 17.01 17.80 -16.35
CA LEU A 107 17.44 18.81 -15.37
C LEU A 107 18.86 19.32 -15.64
N VAL A 108 19.68 18.54 -16.34
CA VAL A 108 21.01 18.97 -16.76
C VAL A 108 20.85 19.85 -18.01
N PRO A 109 21.30 21.13 -17.99
CA PRO A 109 21.35 21.93 -19.20
C PRO A 109 22.30 21.28 -20.20
N ASP A 110 21.86 21.18 -21.46
CA ASP A 110 22.61 20.54 -22.55
C ASP A 110 23.87 21.33 -22.89
N ASN A 111 24.96 21.08 -22.18
CA ASN A 111 26.31 21.59 -22.51
C ASN A 111 27.03 20.61 -23.45
N ARG A 112 26.36 20.12 -24.50
CA ARG A 112 26.99 19.31 -25.55
C ARG A 112 27.40 20.17 -26.74
N GLN A 113 28.53 20.85 -26.59
CA GLN A 113 29.52 20.95 -27.65
C GLN A 113 30.89 20.57 -27.08
N LEU A 114 31.70 19.86 -27.87
CA LEU A 114 33.07 19.36 -27.62
C LEU A 114 33.11 18.05 -26.79
N SER A 115 33.76 16.95 -27.20
CA SER A 115 34.75 16.72 -28.27
C SER A 115 34.67 15.26 -28.73
N GLU A 116 34.67 15.10 -30.05
CA GLU A 116 35.18 13.90 -30.72
C GLU A 116 36.70 13.87 -30.47
N VAL A 117 37.19 12.89 -29.72
CA VAL A 117 38.62 12.55 -29.69
C VAL A 117 38.74 11.04 -29.72
N ASP A 118 39.59 10.60 -30.64
CA ASP A 118 39.79 9.27 -31.13
C ASP A 118 40.03 8.18 -30.07
N ARG A 119 39.61 6.98 -30.47
CA ARG A 119 40.12 5.72 -29.95
C ARG A 119 41.63 5.65 -30.19
N ASP A 120 42.41 5.66 -29.13
CA ASP A 120 43.38 4.60 -28.80
C ASP A 120 44.34 5.12 -27.72
N SER A 121 44.33 4.48 -26.56
CA SER A 121 45.48 4.42 -25.68
C SER A 121 45.33 3.24 -24.73
N ASN A 122 45.93 2.14 -25.17
CA ASN A 122 46.41 1.09 -24.31
C ASN A 122 47.57 1.67 -23.47
N ASN A 123 47.39 1.86 -22.17
CA ASN A 123 48.49 1.85 -21.22
C ASN A 123 47.99 1.44 -19.83
N GLN A 124 48.44 0.27 -19.39
CA GLN A 124 48.44 -0.12 -17.99
C GLN A 124 49.46 0.77 -17.26
N ASP A 125 49.09 1.38 -16.14
CA ASP A 125 50.05 1.55 -15.05
C ASP A 125 49.34 1.65 -13.70
N SER A 126 49.95 0.96 -12.76
CA SER A 126 49.62 0.77 -11.35
C SER A 126 49.84 2.02 -10.52
N GLY A 127 48.90 2.30 -9.62
CA GLY A 127 49.04 3.30 -8.56
C GLY A 127 48.25 2.87 -7.35
N ASP A 128 48.91 2.10 -6.50
CA ASP A 128 48.56 1.82 -5.11
C ASP A 128 48.44 3.16 -4.35
N ASP A 129 47.31 3.41 -3.70
CA ASP A 129 47.24 4.39 -2.62
C ASP A 129 46.24 3.91 -1.56
N ASP A 130 46.84 3.20 -0.61
CA ASP A 130 46.32 2.68 0.64
C ASP A 130 46.04 3.87 1.60
N VAL A 131 44.78 4.27 1.74
CA VAL A 131 44.37 5.28 2.73
C VAL A 131 43.54 4.63 3.82
N VAL A 132 44.21 4.38 4.94
CA VAL A 132 43.66 3.88 6.19
C VAL A 132 43.23 5.06 7.08
N VAL A 133 42.30 4.77 8.00
CA VAL A 133 41.87 5.51 9.21
C VAL A 133 40.89 6.69 8.93
N GLN A 134 39.71 6.80 9.56
CA GLN A 134 39.45 6.68 11.00
C GLN A 134 37.97 6.46 11.33
N GLU A 135 37.73 5.52 12.25
CA GLU A 135 36.51 5.25 12.99
C GLU A 135 36.28 6.35 14.03
N ILE A 136 35.09 6.98 14.02
CA ILE A 136 34.49 7.62 15.19
C ILE A 136 33.02 7.22 15.20
N GLY A 137 32.64 6.46 16.22
CA GLY A 137 31.25 6.17 16.55
C GLY A 137 30.55 7.35 17.21
N SER A 138 29.23 7.35 17.09
CA SER A 138 28.33 7.76 18.16
C SER A 138 27.00 7.07 17.94
N ASP A 139 26.68 6.22 18.91
CA ASP A 139 25.36 5.72 19.22
C ASP A 139 24.40 6.88 19.39
N GLU A 140 23.22 6.83 18.77
CA GLU A 140 21.98 7.34 19.37
C GLU A 140 20.83 6.42 18.94
N ASP A 141 20.39 5.60 19.90
CA ASP A 141 19.15 4.84 19.89
C ASP A 141 17.97 5.82 19.98
N ASP A 142 17.30 6.08 18.86
CA ASP A 142 15.95 6.67 18.88
C ASP A 142 14.92 5.59 18.56
N ILE A 143 14.47 4.95 19.64
CA ILE A 143 13.22 4.20 19.71
C ILE A 143 12.08 5.23 19.69
N ASP A 144 11.48 5.45 18.52
CA ASP A 144 10.12 5.98 18.45
C ASP A 144 9.14 4.82 18.26
N SER A 145 8.59 4.43 19.40
CA SER A 145 7.48 3.51 19.55
C SER A 145 6.18 4.22 19.19
N ASP A 146 5.82 4.23 17.91
CA ASP A 146 4.44 4.52 17.50
C ASP A 146 3.66 3.21 17.36
N ASP A 147 3.06 2.84 18.48
CA ASP A 147 1.99 1.88 18.63
C ASP A 147 0.72 2.49 18.01
N ASP A 148 0.53 2.34 16.69
CA ASP A 148 -0.76 2.63 16.03
C ASP A 148 -1.46 1.33 15.67
N GLU A 149 -2.37 0.96 16.57
CA GLU A 149 -3.25 -0.18 16.44
C GLU A 149 -4.20 -0.07 15.24
N GLY A 150 -4.33 -1.18 14.51
CA GLY A 150 -5.63 -1.58 13.97
C GLY A 150 -5.87 -1.38 12.47
N GLN A 151 -5.04 -1.97 11.62
CA GLN A 151 -5.50 -2.34 10.26
C GLN A 151 -6.36 -3.60 10.31
N ILE A 152 -7.68 -3.41 10.44
CA ILE A 152 -8.64 -4.46 10.09
C ILE A 152 -8.73 -4.49 8.57
N TYR A 153 -8.02 -5.43 7.94
CA TYR A 153 -8.30 -5.82 6.58
C TYR A 153 -9.56 -6.71 6.61
N GLU A 154 -10.71 -6.18 6.22
CA GLU A 154 -11.84 -7.06 5.83
C GLU A 154 -11.60 -7.50 4.40
N GLY A 155 -11.39 -8.81 4.25
CA GLY A 155 -11.22 -9.51 3.00
C GLY A 155 -12.47 -9.40 2.12
N ASP A 156 -12.18 -9.32 0.83
CA ASP A 156 -13.10 -9.48 -0.29
C ASP A 156 -13.70 -10.89 -0.23
N ALA A 157 -14.94 -11.00 0.25
CA ALA A 157 -15.71 -12.24 0.18
C ALA A 157 -16.30 -12.34 -1.22
N GLY A 158 -15.59 -13.06 -2.10
CA GLY A 158 -16.16 -13.61 -3.31
C GLY A 158 -17.34 -14.52 -2.94
N GLU A 159 -18.45 -14.29 -3.61
CA GLU A 159 -19.58 -15.20 -3.69
C GLU A 159 -19.08 -16.57 -4.17
N GLU A 160 -19.33 -17.63 -3.42
CA GLU A 160 -19.41 -18.99 -3.99
C GLU A 160 -20.29 -19.87 -3.09
N GLU A 161 -20.95 -20.81 -3.75
CA GLU A 161 -22.29 -21.33 -3.48
C GLU A 161 -22.44 -22.24 -2.26
N GLU A 162 -23.70 -22.40 -1.84
CA GLU A 162 -24.16 -23.30 -0.77
C GLU A 162 -23.77 -24.77 -1.03
N GLU A 163 -23.04 -25.38 -0.10
CA GLU A 163 -23.24 -26.80 0.24
C GLU A 163 -23.15 -26.98 1.75
N GLU A 164 -24.25 -27.45 2.34
CA GLU A 164 -24.34 -27.84 3.75
C GLU A 164 -23.53 -29.12 4.00
N GLU A 165 -22.44 -29.07 4.78
CA GLU A 165 -21.98 -30.24 5.52
C GLU A 165 -21.54 -29.91 6.96
N ASN A 166 -22.23 -30.58 7.87
CA ASN A 166 -22.06 -30.60 9.32
C ASN A 166 -20.71 -31.20 9.73
N ILE A 167 -19.80 -30.40 10.31
CA ILE A 167 -18.74 -30.96 11.16
C ILE A 167 -18.28 -29.98 12.24
N SER A 168 -18.77 -30.26 13.45
CA SER A 168 -18.09 -30.04 14.73
C SER A 168 -16.57 -30.20 14.61
N ASN A 169 -15.82 -29.11 14.48
CA ASN A 169 -14.38 -29.07 14.73
C ASN A 169 -13.94 -27.67 15.22
N LEU A 170 -14.04 -27.52 16.54
CA LEU A 170 -13.19 -26.74 17.45
C LEU A 170 -12.09 -25.86 16.81
N LEU A 171 -12.46 -24.63 16.44
CA LEU A 171 -11.51 -23.54 16.20
C LEU A 171 -11.14 -22.91 17.56
N GLN A 172 -9.92 -23.13 18.03
CA GLN A 172 -9.33 -22.30 19.09
C GLN A 172 -8.44 -21.24 18.44
N THR A 173 -8.84 -19.98 18.58
CA THR A 173 -8.08 -18.81 18.11
C THR A 173 -6.91 -18.55 19.05
N THR A 174 -5.69 -18.48 18.53
CA THR A 174 -4.53 -17.98 19.29
C THR A 174 -4.39 -16.47 19.12
N ARG A 175 -3.78 -15.77 20.09
CA ARG A 175 -3.61 -14.29 20.14
C ARG A 175 -2.93 -13.66 18.91
N SER A 176 -2.38 -14.45 18.00
CA SER A 176 -1.74 -13.98 16.76
C SER A 176 -2.67 -14.02 15.52
N GLY A 177 -3.93 -14.42 15.64
CA GLY A 177 -4.88 -14.40 14.52
C GLY A 177 -4.57 -15.37 13.36
N ARG A 178 -3.61 -16.28 13.52
CA ARG A 178 -3.35 -17.36 12.56
C ARG A 178 -4.31 -18.52 12.82
N PHE A 179 -5.18 -18.80 11.85
CA PHE A 179 -6.00 -20.00 11.85
C PHE A 179 -5.12 -21.22 11.56
N GLN A 180 -4.97 -22.09 12.55
CA GLN A 180 -4.24 -23.34 12.40
C GLN A 180 -5.27 -24.45 12.18
N MET A 181 -5.36 -24.91 10.93
CA MET A 181 -6.25 -26.00 10.53
C MET A 181 -5.62 -27.32 10.99
N MET A 182 -6.09 -27.87 12.12
CA MET A 182 -5.64 -29.15 12.64
C MET A 182 -6.33 -30.28 11.88
N TYR A 183 -5.66 -30.84 10.87
CA TYR A 183 -6.10 -32.07 10.22
C TYR A 183 -5.90 -33.25 11.17
N TYR A 184 -6.98 -33.72 11.80
CA TYR A 184 -7.00 -35.05 12.40
C TYR A 184 -7.19 -36.08 11.29
N LEU A 185 -6.09 -36.72 10.86
CA LEU A 185 -6.19 -37.97 10.09
C LEU A 185 -6.70 -39.08 11.03
N MET A 186 -8.01 -39.35 11.01
CA MET A 186 -8.51 -40.65 11.44
C MET A 186 -8.11 -41.68 10.38
N HIS A 187 -7.10 -42.49 10.70
CA HIS A 187 -6.88 -43.75 10.01
C HIS A 187 -7.91 -44.75 10.54
N VAL A 188 -8.74 -45.27 9.65
CA VAL A 188 -9.46 -46.54 9.84
C VAL A 188 -8.86 -47.54 8.87
#